data_AF-A0A3A1V0M1-F1
#
_entry.id   AF-A0A3A1V0M1-F1
#
_cell.length_a   1.000
_cell.length_b   1.000
_cell.length_c   1.000
_cell.angle_alpha   90.00
_cell.angle_beta   90.00
_cell.angle_gamma   90.00
#
_symmetry.space_group_name_H-M   'P 1'
#
loop_
_entity.id
_entity.type
_entity.pdbx_description
1 polymer ?
#
loop_
_entity_poly.entity_id
_entity_poly.type
_entity_poly.pdbx_seq_one_letter_code
_entity_poly.pdbx_strand_id
1 'polypeptide(L)'
;MNFWEKITGSDMKKEFKTFELRAKKLPADYQAAWEKINVYLWPHSDFTGRNLMLILDGVLGLFEETAADGQRVEEVLGDDIKGFCSALAGEEGAKSYRDKWRQQLNHNIAKKLGKQEG
;
A
#
# COMPACT_ATOMS: atom_id res chain seq x y z
N MET A 1 4.26 18.39 -15.74
CA MET A 1 5.46 18.08 -14.93
C MET A 1 6.69 18.61 -15.65
N ASN A 2 7.60 19.30 -14.95
CA ASN A 2 8.83 19.83 -15.53
C ASN A 2 10.00 18.82 -15.41
N PHE A 3 10.81 18.69 -16.45
CA PHE A 3 11.95 17.76 -16.53
C PHE A 3 12.95 17.90 -15.35
N TRP A 4 13.16 19.12 -14.89
CA TRP A 4 14.02 19.44 -13.74
C TRP A 4 13.50 18.88 -12.41
N GLU A 5 12.18 18.80 -12.22
CA GLU A 5 11.60 18.22 -10.99
C GLU A 5 11.88 16.72 -10.92
N LYS A 6 11.82 16.05 -12.08
CA LYS A 6 12.08 14.61 -12.24
C LYS A 6 13.52 14.22 -11.94
N ILE A 7 14.48 15.07 -12.34
CA ILE A 7 15.93 14.86 -12.09
C ILE A 7 16.30 15.19 -10.64
N THR A 8 15.67 16.19 -10.04
CA THR A 8 15.97 16.61 -8.67
C THR A 8 15.26 15.78 -7.60
N GLY A 9 14.30 14.92 -7.98
CA GLY A 9 13.47 14.14 -7.05
C GLY A 9 12.50 15.00 -6.23
N SER A 10 12.35 16.29 -6.59
CA SER A 10 11.43 17.20 -5.90
C SER A 10 9.97 16.86 -6.16
N ASP A 11 9.67 16.16 -7.25
CA ASP A 11 8.38 15.57 -7.55
C ASP A 11 8.00 14.45 -6.57
N MET A 12 8.92 13.52 -6.26
CA MET A 12 8.68 12.45 -5.28
C MET A 12 8.41 13.00 -3.88
N LYS A 13 9.12 14.06 -3.48
CA LYS A 13 8.86 14.72 -2.19
C LYS A 13 7.46 15.35 -2.13
N LYS A 14 6.93 15.84 -3.26
CA LYS A 14 5.55 16.34 -3.36
C LYS A 14 4.55 15.19 -3.32
N GLU A 15 4.80 14.11 -4.05
CA GLU A 15 3.96 12.90 -4.03
C GLU A 15 3.88 12.28 -2.64
N PHE A 16 5.01 12.14 -1.95
CA PHE A 16 5.05 11.60 -0.59
C PHE A 16 4.24 12.46 0.40
N LYS A 17 4.32 13.80 0.28
CA LYS A 17 3.46 14.69 1.08
C LYS A 17 1.97 14.48 0.80
N THR A 18 1.60 14.24 -0.45
CA THR A 18 0.21 13.91 -0.81
C THR A 18 -0.21 12.59 -0.16
N PHE A 19 0.67 11.58 -0.14
CA PHE A 19 0.42 10.31 0.53
C PHE A 19 0.22 10.49 2.04
N GLU A 20 1.07 11.27 2.71
CA GLU A 20 0.89 11.58 4.14
C GLU A 20 -0.46 12.28 4.41
N LEU A 21 -0.88 13.19 3.54
CA LEU A 21 -2.17 13.87 3.68
C LEU A 21 -3.35 12.92 3.48
N ARG A 22 -3.24 11.93 2.59
CA ARG A 22 -4.24 10.87 2.41
C ARG A 22 -4.30 9.96 3.63
N ALA A 23 -3.14 9.48 4.09
CA ALA A 23 -3.02 8.63 5.27
C ALA A 23 -3.64 9.28 6.52
N LYS A 24 -3.41 10.58 6.74
CA LYS A 24 -3.97 11.33 7.87
C LYS A 24 -5.50 11.44 7.89
N LYS A 25 -6.18 11.21 6.76
CA LYS A 25 -7.65 11.18 6.70
C LYS A 25 -8.22 9.83 7.14
N LEU A 26 -7.39 8.79 7.18
CA LEU A 26 -7.80 7.46 7.59
C LEU A 26 -7.92 7.35 9.11
N PRO A 27 -8.63 6.33 9.64
CA PRO A 27 -8.69 6.08 11.07
C PRO A 27 -7.32 5.76 11.69
N ALA A 28 -7.19 5.90 13.02
CA ALA A 28 -5.91 5.87 13.72
C ALA A 28 -5.15 4.53 13.59
N ASP A 29 -5.86 3.41 13.46
CA ASP A 29 -5.29 2.08 13.22
C ASP A 29 -4.61 1.99 11.84
N TYR A 30 -5.25 2.55 10.81
CA TYR A 30 -4.66 2.67 9.47
C TYR A 30 -3.45 3.60 9.42
N GLN A 31 -3.47 4.70 10.19
CA GLN A 31 -2.31 5.59 10.31
C GLN A 31 -1.11 4.88 10.93
N ALA A 32 -1.31 4.13 12.02
CA ALA A 32 -0.25 3.36 12.65
C ALA A 32 0.31 2.25 11.74
N ALA A 33 -0.57 1.61 10.95
CA ALA A 33 -0.13 0.62 9.98
C ALA A 33 0.66 1.24 8.82
N TRP A 34 0.24 2.40 8.34
CA TRP A 34 0.94 3.18 7.31
C TRP A 34 2.38 3.50 7.71
N GLU A 35 2.60 3.95 8.95
CA GLU A 35 3.94 4.21 9.47
C GLU A 35 4.82 2.95 9.49
N LYS A 36 4.26 1.82 9.95
CA LYS A 36 4.99 0.53 9.94
C LYS A 36 5.37 0.10 8.53
N ILE A 37 4.44 0.19 7.59
CA ILE A 37 4.68 -0.18 6.18
C ILE A 37 5.77 0.70 5.56
N ASN A 38 5.76 2.01 5.82
CA ASN A 38 6.81 2.89 5.35
C ASN A 38 8.19 2.47 5.85
N VAL A 39 8.31 2.13 7.14
CA VAL A 39 9.58 1.67 7.74
C VAL A 39 10.05 0.36 7.11
N TYR A 40 9.15 -0.59 6.86
CA TYR A 40 9.51 -1.88 6.28
C TYR A 40 9.82 -1.80 4.78
N LEU A 41 9.17 -0.92 4.02
CA LEU A 41 9.40 -0.80 2.58
C LEU A 41 10.58 0.11 2.22
N TRP A 42 10.98 1.02 3.11
CA TRP A 42 12.09 1.95 2.85
C TRP A 42 13.40 1.26 2.43
N PRO A 43 13.84 0.16 3.09
CA PRO A 43 15.05 -0.56 2.70
C PRO A 43 14.94 -1.26 1.33
N HIS A 44 13.72 -1.54 0.87
CA HIS A 44 13.45 -2.18 -0.42
C HIS A 44 13.24 -1.17 -1.57
N SER A 45 13.46 0.11 -1.31
CA SER A 45 13.42 1.13 -2.36
C SER A 45 14.56 0.96 -3.35
N ASP A 46 14.25 1.13 -4.64
CA ASP A 46 15.27 1.14 -5.68
C ASP A 46 16.09 2.44 -5.61
N PHE A 47 17.22 2.51 -6.32
CA PHE A 47 18.11 3.68 -6.32
C PHE A 47 17.39 4.99 -6.71
N THR A 48 16.27 4.90 -7.44
CA THR A 48 15.45 6.06 -7.81
C THR A 48 14.29 6.34 -6.86
N GLY A 49 13.95 5.42 -5.96
CA GLY A 49 12.80 5.45 -5.05
C GLY A 49 11.43 5.52 -5.73
N ARG A 50 11.37 5.41 -7.06
CA ARG A 50 10.13 5.47 -7.86
C ARG A 50 9.28 4.23 -7.66
N ASN A 51 9.92 3.07 -7.47
CA ASN A 51 9.20 1.83 -7.20
C ASN A 51 8.44 1.93 -5.87
N LEU A 52 9.09 2.51 -4.86
CA LEU A 52 8.47 2.74 -3.56
C LEU A 52 7.22 3.62 -3.67
N MET A 53 7.26 4.71 -4.44
CA MET A 53 6.09 5.60 -4.60
C MET A 53 4.88 4.86 -5.21
N LEU A 54 5.10 3.95 -6.17
CA LEU A 54 4.02 3.15 -6.77
C LEU A 54 3.41 2.15 -5.77
N ILE A 55 4.25 1.50 -4.97
CA ILE A 55 3.79 0.56 -3.93
C ILE A 55 3.01 1.31 -2.86
N LEU A 56 3.51 2.47 -2.42
CA LEU A 56 2.87 3.31 -1.41
C LEU A 56 1.52 3.87 -1.86
N ASP A 57 1.42 4.32 -3.11
CA ASP A 57 0.13 4.75 -3.70
C ASP A 57 -0.90 3.61 -3.69
N GLY A 58 -0.44 2.40 -4.03
CA GLY A 58 -1.25 1.20 -3.96
C GLY A 58 -1.76 0.94 -2.54
N VAL A 59 -0.85 0.81 -1.57
CA VAL A 59 -1.22 0.54 -0.16
C VAL A 59 -2.25 1.56 0.35
N LEU A 60 -2.08 2.84 -0.01
CA LEU A 60 -3.06 3.87 0.32
C LEU A 60 -4.43 3.65 -0.32
N GLY A 61 -4.47 3.29 -1.61
CA GLY A 61 -5.72 2.97 -2.29
C GLY A 61 -6.47 1.82 -1.62
N LEU A 62 -5.75 0.76 -1.22
CA LEU A 62 -6.33 -0.36 -0.46
C LEU A 62 -6.89 0.12 0.87
N PHE A 63 -6.14 0.94 1.62
CA PHE A 63 -6.60 1.45 2.91
C PHE A 63 -7.81 2.37 2.79
N GLU A 64 -7.87 3.21 1.77
CA GLU A 64 -9.03 4.07 1.50
C GLU A 64 -10.29 3.25 1.22
N GLU A 65 -10.17 2.19 0.41
CA GLU A 65 -11.28 1.28 0.10
C GLU A 65 -11.75 0.51 1.35
N THR A 66 -10.83 -0.07 2.10
CA THR A 66 -11.16 -0.91 3.26
C THR A 66 -11.64 -0.09 4.45
N ALA A 67 -11.13 1.14 4.62
CA ALA A 67 -11.65 2.07 5.60
C ALA A 67 -13.06 2.55 5.23
N ALA A 68 -13.36 2.76 3.94
CA ALA A 68 -14.72 3.09 3.49
C ALA A 68 -15.70 1.93 3.73
N ASP A 69 -15.22 0.69 3.66
CA ASP A 69 -15.97 -0.51 4.00
C ASP A 69 -16.06 -0.79 5.51
N GLY A 70 -15.45 0.03 6.36
CA GLY A 70 -15.46 -0.11 7.82
C GLY A 70 -14.66 -1.32 8.34
N GLN A 71 -13.76 -1.86 7.52
CA GLN A 71 -12.89 -2.97 7.92
C GLN A 71 -11.76 -2.48 8.83
N ARG A 72 -11.30 -3.34 9.73
CA ARG A 72 -10.13 -3.07 10.57
C ARG A 72 -8.86 -3.34 9.79
N VAL A 73 -7.80 -2.57 10.04
CA VAL A 73 -6.54 -2.72 9.31
C VAL A 73 -5.90 -4.12 9.43
N GLU A 74 -6.12 -4.79 10.56
CA GLU A 74 -5.67 -6.17 10.83
C GLU A 74 -6.33 -7.18 9.87
N GLU A 75 -7.59 -6.96 9.50
CA GLU A 75 -8.31 -7.82 8.54
C GLU A 75 -7.80 -7.66 7.11
N VAL A 76 -7.19 -6.50 6.82
CA VAL A 76 -6.73 -6.10 5.49
C VAL A 76 -5.29 -6.55 5.25
N LEU A 77 -4.41 -6.28 6.20
CA LEU A 77 -3.00 -6.63 6.13
C LEU A 77 -2.72 -8.06 6.59
N GLY A 78 -3.61 -8.64 7.41
CA GLY A 78 -3.35 -9.85 8.17
C GLY A 78 -2.41 -9.61 9.36
N ASP A 79 -2.11 -10.67 10.09
CA ASP A 79 -1.26 -10.60 11.29
C ASP A 79 0.24 -10.36 10.97
N ASP A 80 0.65 -10.56 9.71
CA ASP A 80 2.05 -10.46 9.28
C ASP A 80 2.29 -9.29 8.30
N ILE A 81 2.42 -8.08 8.86
CA ILE A 81 2.76 -6.85 8.12
C ILE A 81 4.14 -6.99 7.44
N LYS A 82 5.08 -7.70 8.05
CA LYS A 82 6.43 -7.87 7.50
C LYS A 82 6.39 -8.77 6.27
N GLY A 83 5.73 -9.92 6.37
CA GLY A 83 5.51 -10.82 5.23
C GLY A 83 4.75 -10.13 4.10
N PHE A 84 3.75 -9.31 4.42
CA PHE A 84 3.07 -8.45 3.44
C PHE A 84 4.07 -7.51 2.74
N CYS A 85 4.88 -6.76 3.49
CA CYS A 85 5.89 -5.86 2.90
C CYS A 85 6.95 -6.60 2.07
N SER A 86 7.47 -7.74 2.52
CA SER A 86 8.44 -8.56 1.76
C SER A 86 7.81 -9.13 0.49
N ALA A 87 6.54 -9.55 0.56
CA ALA A 87 5.77 -10.00 -0.59
C ALA A 87 5.51 -8.88 -1.61
N LEU A 88 5.32 -7.63 -1.16
CA LEU A 88 5.19 -6.44 -2.00
C LEU A 88 6.53 -6.01 -2.62
N ALA A 89 7.62 -6.10 -1.85
CA ALA A 89 8.98 -5.78 -2.27
C ALA A 89 9.55 -6.79 -3.29
N GLY A 90 8.96 -7.98 -3.38
CA GLY A 90 9.32 -8.99 -4.39
C GLY A 90 10.61 -9.77 -4.07
N GLU A 91 11.03 -9.83 -2.81
CA GLU A 91 12.28 -10.51 -2.39
C GLU A 91 12.25 -12.04 -2.48
N GLU A 92 11.07 -12.67 -2.54
CA GLU A 92 10.95 -14.09 -2.83
C GLU A 92 10.44 -14.26 -4.25
N GLY A 93 11.11 -15.09 -5.07
CA GLY A 93 10.86 -15.32 -6.50
C GLY A 93 9.44 -15.76 -6.87
N ALA A 94 8.48 -14.85 -6.73
CA ALA A 94 7.05 -15.09 -6.78
C ALA A 94 6.38 -14.14 -7.80
N LYS A 95 5.24 -14.60 -8.32
CA LYS A 95 4.35 -13.91 -9.27
C LYS A 95 4.23 -12.41 -8.96
N SER A 96 4.23 -11.59 -10.02
CA SER A 96 4.30 -10.12 -10.00
C SER A 96 3.43 -9.50 -8.89
N TYR A 97 3.87 -8.36 -8.33
CA TYR A 97 3.07 -7.51 -7.42
C TYR A 97 1.59 -7.38 -7.85
N ARG A 98 1.36 -7.23 -9.17
CA ARG A 98 0.02 -7.16 -9.77
C ARG A 98 -0.81 -8.42 -9.57
N ASP A 99 -0.19 -9.59 -9.59
CA ASP A 99 -0.87 -10.88 -9.44
C ASP A 99 -1.30 -11.12 -7.99
N LYS A 100 -0.42 -10.83 -7.02
CA LYS A 100 -0.77 -10.91 -5.59
C LYS A 100 -1.90 -9.93 -5.26
N TRP A 101 -1.83 -8.72 -5.79
CA TRP A 101 -2.87 -7.70 -5.66
C TRP A 101 -4.22 -8.13 -6.24
N ARG A 102 -4.23 -8.66 -7.48
CA ARG A 102 -5.46 -9.22 -8.06
C ARG A 102 -6.02 -10.34 -7.21
N GLN A 103 -5.18 -11.21 -6.67
CA GLN A 103 -5.63 -12.29 -5.80
C GLN A 103 -6.22 -11.78 -4.49
N GLN A 104 -5.58 -10.81 -3.83
CA GLN A 104 -6.03 -10.29 -2.54
C GLN A 104 -7.31 -9.46 -2.69
N LEU A 105 -7.40 -8.62 -3.72
CA LEU A 105 -8.62 -7.91 -4.06
C LEU A 105 -9.76 -8.88 -4.41
N ASN A 106 -9.50 -9.86 -5.27
CA ASN A 106 -10.50 -10.87 -5.62
C ASN A 106 -10.93 -11.70 -4.39
N HIS A 107 -10.01 -11.99 -3.49
CA HIS A 107 -10.32 -12.70 -2.24
C HIS A 107 -11.19 -11.85 -1.31
N ASN A 108 -10.87 -10.57 -1.13
CA ASN A 108 -11.66 -9.64 -0.33
C ASN A 108 -13.06 -9.42 -0.94
N ILE A 109 -13.15 -9.25 -2.26
CA ILE A 109 -14.43 -9.15 -2.99
C ILE A 109 -15.23 -10.45 -2.85
N ALA A 110 -14.61 -11.62 -3.03
CA ALA A 110 -15.29 -12.90 -2.88
C ALA A 110 -15.81 -13.12 -1.46
N LYS A 111 -15.04 -12.72 -0.44
CA LYS A 111 -15.45 -12.75 0.97
C LYS A 111 -16.63 -11.80 1.25
N LYS A 112 -16.67 -10.64 0.59
CA LYS A 112 -17.77 -9.66 0.69
C LYS A 112 -19.05 -10.17 0.03
N LEU A 113 -18.94 -10.77 -1.16
CA LEU A 113 -20.07 -11.33 -1.92
C LEU A 113 -20.64 -12.59 -1.25
N GLY A 114 -19.79 -13.48 -0.71
CA GLY A 114 -20.25 -14.66 0.03
C GLY A 114 -20.93 -14.37 1.37
N LYS A 115 -20.83 -13.13 1.88
CA LYS A 115 -21.51 -12.68 3.10
C LYS A 115 -22.91 -12.09 2.83
N GLN A 116 -23.29 -11.85 1.58
CA GLN A 116 -24.59 -11.28 1.20
C GLN A 116 -25.67 -12.33 0.87
N GLU A 117 -25.32 -13.62 0.82
CA GLU A 117 -26.26 -14.73 0.55
C GLU A 117 -26.68 -15.52 1.80
N GLY A 118 -26.54 -14.94 3.00
CA GLY A 118 -26.95 -15.53 4.29
C GLY A 118 -27.98 -14.69 5.03
#